data_AF-A0A0D8XU56-F1
#
_entry.id   AF-A0A0D8XU56-F1
#
_cell.length_a   1.000
_cell.length_b   1.000
_cell.length_c   1.000
_cell.angle_alpha   90.00
_cell.angle_beta   90.00
_cell.angle_gamma   90.00
#
_symmetry.space_group_name_H-M   'P 1'
#
loop_
_entity.id
_entity.type
_entity.pdbx_description
1 polymer ?
#
loop_
_entity_poly.entity_id
_entity_poly.type
_entity_poly.pdbx_seq_one_letter_code
_entity_poly.pdbx_strand_id
1 'polypeptide(L)'
;MRRQTSSSSSDRRVHQPNSHFRNMMSMITAVLIAIGAILSFLMQGLKRLHRGYAKYQVVKYHHVPCSPLTAHRLSIMRKKILVLDLDETLIHSHHDGVIRPMVKPGTPSDFTIKVVIDRHPVRFSVHARPHVDYFLSVVSQWFDLVVFTASMEVYGTHVADKLDNGRGILNRRYFRQHCTMDYGGYTKDLSAIHQDLSSIFILDNSPGAYRKFPQNAIPIPSWFSDPSDTCLLNLLPFLDALRFTSDVRSILSRNQQSFNQVW
;
A
#
# COMPACT_ATOMS: atom_id res chain seq x y z
N MET A 1 9.06 -37.10 90.93
CA MET A 1 10.10 -37.57 89.99
C MET A 1 10.05 -36.69 88.74
N ARG A 2 11.17 -36.02 88.43
CA ARG A 2 11.39 -35.13 87.27
C ARG A 2 11.14 -35.83 85.92
N ARG A 3 10.61 -35.09 84.94
CA ARG A 3 11.21 -34.79 83.61
C ARG A 3 10.14 -34.14 82.71
N GLN A 4 10.24 -32.84 82.45
CA GLN A 4 11.01 -32.18 81.38
C GLN A 4 10.40 -32.35 79.99
N THR A 5 9.91 -31.20 79.52
CA THR A 5 9.69 -30.76 78.15
C THR A 5 10.84 -31.10 77.21
N SER A 6 10.54 -31.56 76.00
CA SER A 6 11.35 -31.24 74.81
C SER A 6 10.50 -31.26 73.55
N SER A 7 10.28 -30.07 73.02
CA SER A 7 9.88 -29.80 71.64
C SER A 7 10.90 -30.38 70.67
N SER A 8 10.49 -31.31 69.80
CA SER A 8 11.23 -31.65 68.59
C SER A 8 10.52 -31.05 67.39
N SER A 9 10.85 -29.78 67.12
CA SER A 9 10.67 -29.18 65.81
C SER A 9 11.43 -30.03 64.78
N SER A 10 10.70 -30.79 63.98
CA SER A 10 11.24 -31.45 62.80
C SER A 10 11.62 -30.38 61.79
N ASP A 11 12.92 -30.08 61.79
CA ASP A 11 13.62 -29.22 60.83
C ASP A 11 13.41 -29.78 59.42
N ARG A 12 12.31 -29.37 58.74
CA ARG A 12 12.20 -29.48 57.30
C ARG A 12 13.22 -28.50 56.72
N ARG A 13 14.46 -28.96 56.54
CA ARG A 13 15.40 -28.33 55.62
C ARG A 13 14.79 -28.35 54.24
N VAL A 14 14.08 -27.28 53.91
CA VAL A 14 13.81 -26.89 52.53
C VAL A 14 15.20 -26.67 51.94
N HIS A 15 15.68 -27.64 51.16
CA HIS A 15 16.90 -27.48 50.38
C HIS A 15 16.66 -26.29 49.43
N GLN A 16 17.14 -25.11 49.83
CA GLN A 16 17.18 -23.94 48.96
C GLN A 16 18.04 -24.33 47.74
N PRO A 17 17.51 -24.26 46.50
CA PRO A 17 18.32 -24.59 45.34
C PRO A 17 19.53 -23.66 45.29
N ASN A 18 20.73 -24.25 45.13
CA ASN A 18 22.02 -23.56 45.14
C ASN A 18 21.93 -22.21 44.39
N SER A 19 22.20 -21.11 45.09
CA SER A 19 22.18 -19.75 44.53
C SER A 19 23.06 -19.62 43.28
N HIS A 20 24.18 -20.36 43.25
CA HIS A 20 25.04 -20.49 42.08
C HIS A 20 24.35 -21.10 40.86
N PHE A 21 23.53 -22.14 41.04
CA PHE A 21 22.78 -22.76 39.94
C PHE A 21 21.70 -21.80 39.40
N ARG A 22 21.05 -21.05 40.28
CA ARG A 22 20.05 -20.04 39.91
C ARG A 22 20.67 -18.86 39.14
N ASN A 23 21.83 -18.39 39.59
CA ASN A 23 22.59 -17.35 38.90
C ASN A 23 23.13 -17.82 37.55
N MET A 24 23.63 -19.06 37.48
CA MET A 24 24.09 -19.68 36.23
C MET A 24 22.94 -19.85 35.23
N MET A 25 21.78 -20.33 35.67
CA MET A 25 20.60 -20.44 34.82
C MET A 25 20.12 -19.06 34.35
N SER A 26 20.11 -18.05 35.22
CA SER A 26 19.78 -16.67 34.84
C SER A 26 20.74 -16.11 33.79
N MET A 27 22.05 -16.40 33.90
CA MET A 27 23.05 -15.99 32.91
C MET A 27 22.83 -16.70 31.58
N ILE A 28 22.55 -18.00 31.59
CA ILE A 28 22.23 -18.77 30.38
C ILE A 28 20.96 -18.22 29.71
N THR A 29 19.90 -17.93 30.48
CA THR A 29 18.67 -17.33 29.96
C THR A 29 18.94 -15.95 29.35
N ALA A 30 19.72 -15.11 30.02
CA ALA A 30 20.08 -13.79 29.50
C ALA A 30 20.88 -13.87 28.18
N VAL A 31 21.82 -14.81 28.09
CA VAL A 31 22.58 -15.08 26.86
C VAL A 31 21.67 -15.57 25.74
N LEU A 32 20.74 -16.50 26.01
CA LEU A 32 19.79 -16.98 25.01
C LEU A 32 18.85 -15.88 24.51
N ILE A 33 18.38 -14.99 25.40
CA ILE A 33 17.58 -13.82 25.02
C ILE A 33 18.40 -12.87 24.14
N ALA A 34 19.66 -12.60 24.51
CA ALA A 34 20.56 -11.75 23.73
C ALA A 34 20.83 -12.33 22.34
N ILE A 35 21.11 -13.64 22.24
CA ILE A 35 21.26 -14.35 20.96
C ILE A 35 19.97 -14.27 20.14
N GLY A 36 18.81 -14.49 20.75
CA GLY A 36 17.51 -14.36 20.09
C GLY A 36 17.25 -12.95 19.56
N ALA A 37 17.63 -11.92 20.31
CA ALA A 37 17.52 -10.52 19.89
C ALA A 37 18.46 -10.21 18.71
N ILE A 38 19.71 -10.68 18.77
CA ILE A 38 20.68 -10.53 17.67
C ILE A 38 20.20 -11.25 16.42
N LEU A 39 19.72 -12.49 16.54
CA LEU A 39 19.18 -13.27 15.42
C LEU A 39 17.95 -12.58 14.81
N SER A 40 17.04 -12.05 15.64
CA SER A 40 15.89 -11.28 15.16
C SER A 40 16.31 -10.02 14.42
N PHE A 41 17.31 -9.29 14.93
CA PHE A 41 17.88 -8.11 14.26
C PHE A 41 18.50 -8.47 12.90
N LEU A 42 19.30 -9.54 12.84
CA LEU A 42 19.89 -10.05 11.59
C LEU A 42 18.81 -10.48 10.60
N MET A 43 17.78 -11.20 11.05
CA MET A 43 16.64 -11.62 10.22
C MET A 43 15.82 -10.44 9.72
N GLN A 44 15.65 -9.38 10.51
CA GLN A 44 15.04 -8.13 10.06
C GLN A 44 15.91 -7.42 9.01
N GLY A 45 17.23 -7.40 9.19
CA GLY A 45 18.19 -6.91 8.20
C GLY A 45 18.09 -7.67 6.88
N LEU A 46 18.12 -9.01 6.91
CA LEU A 46 17.92 -9.88 5.76
C LEU A 46 16.56 -9.66 5.09
N LYS A 47 15.47 -9.52 5.86
CA LYS A 47 14.15 -9.20 5.31
C LYS A 47 14.12 -7.82 4.64
N ARG A 48 14.80 -6.82 5.21
CA ARG A 48 14.93 -5.49 4.57
C ARG A 48 15.70 -5.58 3.25
N LEU A 49 16.81 -6.30 3.25
CA LEU A 49 17.63 -6.52 2.04
C LEU A 49 16.85 -7.29 0.98
N HIS A 50 16.20 -8.39 1.36
CA HIS A 50 15.38 -9.19 0.46
C HIS A 50 14.19 -8.41 -0.10
N ARG A 51 13.50 -7.60 0.73
CA ARG A 51 12.44 -6.71 0.24
C ARG A 51 12.98 -5.65 -0.70
N GLY A 52 14.15 -5.07 -0.41
CA GLY A 52 14.85 -4.22 -1.35
C GLY A 52 15.03 -4.95 -2.68
N TYR A 53 15.67 -6.12 -2.66
CA TYR A 53 15.91 -6.92 -3.86
C TYR A 53 14.63 -7.33 -4.62
N ALA A 54 13.60 -7.81 -3.92
CA ALA A 54 12.32 -8.18 -4.51
C ALA A 54 11.57 -6.97 -5.10
N LYS A 55 11.63 -5.80 -4.43
CA LYS A 55 11.13 -4.53 -4.96
C LYS A 55 11.84 -4.12 -6.26
N TYR A 56 13.10 -4.55 -6.43
CA TYR A 56 13.91 -4.34 -7.64
C TYR A 56 13.94 -5.53 -8.61
N GLN A 57 13.16 -6.61 -8.40
CA GLN A 57 13.06 -7.68 -9.40
C GLN A 57 12.52 -7.08 -10.72
N VAL A 58 13.37 -7.17 -11.74
CA VAL A 58 13.36 -6.34 -12.95
C VAL A 58 12.39 -6.90 -13.99
N VAL A 59 11.11 -7.01 -13.65
CA VAL A 59 10.08 -7.17 -14.69
C VAL A 59 9.87 -5.79 -15.31
N LYS A 60 10.72 -5.47 -16.28
CA LYS A 60 10.60 -4.24 -17.08
C LYS A 60 9.55 -4.46 -18.15
N TYR A 61 8.67 -3.48 -18.30
CA TYR A 61 7.81 -3.40 -19.46
C TYR A 61 8.67 -3.15 -20.69
N HIS A 62 8.70 -4.10 -21.62
CA HIS A 62 9.49 -3.99 -22.84
C HIS A 62 8.81 -3.02 -23.80
N HIS A 63 9.30 -1.79 -23.86
CA HIS A 63 8.74 -0.78 -24.75
C HIS A 63 9.04 -1.14 -26.21
N VAL A 64 8.01 -1.48 -26.98
CA VAL A 64 8.13 -1.68 -28.42
C VAL A 64 7.96 -0.30 -29.09
N PRO A 65 8.97 0.20 -29.83
CA PRO A 65 8.84 1.49 -30.48
C PRO A 65 7.70 1.47 -31.49
N CYS A 66 6.88 2.52 -31.47
CA CYS A 66 5.84 2.72 -32.48
C CYS A 66 6.46 2.95 -33.86
N SER A 67 5.75 2.57 -34.93
CA SER A 67 6.11 3.02 -36.27
C SER A 67 6.12 4.56 -36.33
N PRO A 68 6.92 5.19 -37.21
CA PRO A 68 6.96 6.65 -37.31
C PRO A 68 5.58 7.28 -37.51
N LEU A 69 4.71 6.64 -38.30
CA LEU A 69 3.33 7.08 -38.51
C LEU A 69 2.52 7.04 -37.21
N THR A 70 2.59 5.95 -36.45
CA THR A 70 1.88 5.79 -35.19
C THR A 70 2.40 6.77 -34.13
N ALA A 71 3.72 6.96 -34.04
CA ALA A 71 4.34 7.92 -33.14
C ALA A 71 3.88 9.35 -33.46
N HIS A 72 3.86 9.72 -34.74
CA HIS A 72 3.35 11.02 -35.18
C HIS A 72 1.86 11.19 -34.86
N ARG A 73 1.04 10.16 -35.08
CA ARG A 73 -0.38 10.19 -34.69
C ARG A 73 -0.57 10.40 -33.19
N LEU A 74 0.25 9.77 -32.35
CA LEU A 74 0.19 9.98 -30.91
C LEU A 74 0.68 11.36 -30.48
N SER A 75 1.60 11.99 -31.23
CA SER A 75 2.09 13.33 -30.88
C SER A 75 1.08 14.44 -31.20
N ILE A 76 0.21 14.22 -32.19
CA ILE A 76 -0.86 15.17 -32.55
C ILE A 76 -2.12 14.97 -31.70
N MET A 77 -2.37 13.75 -31.20
CA MET A 77 -3.49 13.48 -30.32
C MET A 77 -3.17 13.89 -28.88
N ARG A 78 -4.16 14.45 -28.19
CA ARG A 78 -4.03 14.75 -26.77
C ARG A 78 -3.90 13.44 -25.97
N LYS A 79 -3.03 13.44 -24.95
CA LYS A 79 -2.98 12.37 -23.97
C LYS A 79 -4.34 12.21 -23.30
N LYS A 80 -4.75 10.95 -23.10
CA LYS A 80 -5.93 10.61 -22.30
C LYS A 80 -5.64 10.82 -20.82
N ILE A 81 -6.68 10.88 -20.00
CA ILE A 81 -6.57 11.09 -18.55
C ILE A 81 -6.70 9.75 -17.82
N LEU A 82 -5.69 9.43 -17.02
CA LEU A 82 -5.73 8.31 -16.08
C LEU A 82 -5.91 8.85 -14.67
N VAL A 83 -7.10 8.59 -14.11
CA VAL A 83 -7.43 8.89 -12.72
C VAL A 83 -6.95 7.75 -11.84
N LEU A 84 -6.19 8.08 -10.80
CA LEU A 84 -5.56 7.12 -9.89
C LEU A 84 -6.12 7.31 -8.48
N ASP A 85 -6.68 6.25 -7.92
CA ASP A 85 -6.92 6.16 -6.49
C ASP A 85 -5.59 5.96 -5.71
N LEU A 86 -5.61 6.21 -4.39
CA LEU A 86 -4.41 6.11 -3.54
C LEU A 86 -4.45 4.88 -2.64
N ASP A 87 -5.32 4.89 -1.63
CA ASP A 87 -5.37 3.90 -0.56
C ASP A 87 -5.88 2.54 -1.10
N GLU A 88 -5.19 1.46 -0.74
CA GLU A 88 -5.37 0.11 -1.28
C GLU A 88 -5.17 -0.05 -2.80
N THR A 89 -4.86 1.04 -3.52
CA THR A 89 -4.57 1.05 -4.96
C THR A 89 -3.08 1.22 -5.25
N LEU A 90 -2.47 2.34 -4.84
CA LEU A 90 -1.04 2.65 -5.01
C LEU A 90 -0.23 2.48 -3.72
N ILE A 91 -0.89 2.59 -2.58
CA ILE A 91 -0.31 2.50 -1.24
C ILE A 91 -1.25 1.78 -0.29
N HIS A 92 -0.75 1.43 0.89
CA HIS A 92 -1.58 1.09 2.03
C HIS A 92 -1.06 1.82 3.26
N SER A 93 -1.94 2.45 4.03
CA SER A 93 -1.57 3.16 5.24
C SER A 93 -2.37 2.69 6.44
N HIS A 94 -1.78 2.88 7.61
CA HIS A 94 -2.49 2.78 8.89
C HIS A 94 -1.99 3.89 9.82
N HIS A 95 -2.86 4.34 10.71
CA HIS A 95 -2.52 5.34 11.71
C HIS A 95 -2.29 4.70 13.08
N ASP A 96 -1.59 5.43 13.95
CA ASP A 96 -1.39 5.03 15.34
C ASP A 96 -2.76 4.84 16.03
N GLY A 97 -3.01 3.64 16.58
CA GLY A 97 -4.29 3.29 17.24
C GLY A 97 -5.12 2.21 16.55
N VAL A 98 -4.73 1.74 15.36
CA VAL A 98 -5.40 0.60 14.70
C VAL A 98 -5.16 -0.70 15.48
N ILE A 99 -6.23 -1.29 16.00
CA ILE A 99 -6.21 -2.49 16.87
C ILE A 99 -5.68 -3.73 16.14
N ARG A 100 -5.85 -3.82 14.82
CA ARG A 100 -5.39 -4.93 13.98
C ARG A 100 -4.80 -4.42 12.67
N PRO A 101 -3.49 -4.12 12.61
CA PRO A 101 -2.86 -3.75 11.35
C PRO A 101 -2.95 -4.93 10.37
N MET A 102 -3.38 -4.68 9.13
CA MET A 102 -3.36 -5.65 8.02
C MET A 102 -1.94 -5.94 7.50
N VAL A 103 -0.95 -5.34 8.15
CA VAL A 103 0.47 -5.49 7.90
C VAL A 103 1.08 -6.31 9.04
N LYS A 104 1.92 -7.29 8.71
CA LYS A 104 2.63 -8.11 9.71
C LYS A 104 3.42 -7.22 10.69
N PRO A 105 3.30 -7.41 12.02
CA PRO A 105 4.05 -6.63 13.01
C PRO A 105 5.56 -6.61 12.73
N GLY A 106 6.19 -5.44 12.89
CA GLY A 106 7.60 -5.23 12.62
C GLY A 106 7.96 -5.03 11.13
N THR A 107 6.99 -4.98 10.24
CA THR A 107 7.20 -4.51 8.86
C THR A 107 7.49 -3.01 8.87
N PRO A 108 8.67 -2.55 8.42
CA PRO A 108 8.93 -1.13 8.28
C PRO A 108 8.08 -0.51 7.16
N SER A 109 7.54 0.68 7.42
CA SER A 109 6.88 1.52 6.42
C SER A 109 7.90 2.12 5.44
N ASP A 110 7.51 2.34 4.19
CA ASP A 110 8.34 3.05 3.21
C ASP A 110 8.50 4.54 3.57
N PHE A 111 7.44 5.16 4.10
CA PHE A 111 7.49 6.53 4.63
C PHE A 111 6.42 6.77 5.68
N THR A 112 6.58 7.85 6.45
CA THR A 112 5.64 8.27 7.49
C THR A 112 5.12 9.66 7.18
N ILE A 113 3.81 9.84 7.34
CA ILE A 113 3.14 11.14 7.21
C ILE A 113 2.64 11.56 8.59
N LYS A 114 2.85 12.83 8.95
CA LYS A 114 2.32 13.43 10.17
C LYS A 114 1.43 14.59 9.78
N VAL A 115 0.15 14.50 10.13
CA VAL A 115 -0.85 15.55 9.85
C VAL A 115 -1.62 15.87 11.11
N VAL A 116 -2.23 17.05 11.16
CA VAL A 116 -3.12 17.44 12.25
C VAL A 116 -4.56 17.30 11.75
N ILE A 117 -5.35 16.45 12.40
CA ILE A 117 -6.77 16.25 12.12
C ILE A 117 -7.53 16.68 13.38
N ASP A 118 -8.44 17.64 13.25
CA ASP A 118 -9.23 18.17 14.37
C ASP A 118 -8.38 18.54 15.61
N ARG A 119 -7.25 19.23 15.37
CA ARG A 119 -6.26 19.65 16.39
C ARG A 119 -5.46 18.51 17.03
N HIS A 120 -5.65 17.27 16.60
CA HIS A 120 -4.90 16.12 17.08
C HIS A 120 -3.83 15.71 16.05
N PRO A 121 -2.55 15.60 16.44
CA PRO A 121 -1.52 15.10 15.55
C PRO A 121 -1.73 13.59 15.32
N VAL A 122 -1.89 13.20 14.06
CA VAL A 122 -2.05 11.82 13.62
C VAL A 122 -0.85 11.44 12.76
N ARG A 123 -0.26 10.27 13.07
CA ARG A 123 0.84 9.69 12.31
C ARG A 123 0.32 8.52 11.48
N PHE A 124 0.62 8.53 10.19
CA PHE A 124 0.33 7.47 9.25
C PHE A 124 1.62 6.78 8.84
N SER A 125 1.65 5.46 9.00
CA SER A 125 2.70 4.57 8.49
C SER A 125 2.26 4.06 7.12
N VAL A 126 2.97 4.47 6.07
CA VAL A 126 2.58 4.21 4.67
C VAL A 126 3.51 3.19 4.03
N HIS A 127 2.91 2.21 3.37
CA HIS A 127 3.58 1.20 2.56
C HIS A 127 3.25 1.48 1.10
N ALA A 128 4.26 1.48 0.25
CA ALA A 128 4.08 1.65 -1.19
C ALA A 128 3.82 0.29 -1.84
N ARG A 129 2.79 0.21 -2.70
CA ARG A 129 2.54 -1.01 -3.48
C ARG A 129 3.77 -1.31 -4.34
N PRO A 130 4.19 -2.58 -4.47
CA PRO A 130 5.31 -2.93 -5.32
C PRO A 130 5.18 -2.32 -6.71
N HIS A 131 6.31 -1.87 -7.25
CA HIS A 131 6.42 -1.28 -8.59
C HIS A 131 5.71 0.06 -8.81
N VAL A 132 5.12 0.69 -7.78
CA VAL A 132 4.38 1.96 -7.94
C VAL A 132 5.19 3.08 -8.60
N ASP A 133 6.46 3.26 -8.22
CA ASP A 133 7.30 4.31 -8.81
C ASP A 133 7.58 4.08 -10.30
N TYR A 134 7.92 2.83 -10.64
CA TYR A 134 8.12 2.43 -12.04
C TYR A 134 6.83 2.57 -12.85
N PHE A 135 5.70 2.09 -12.31
CA PHE A 135 4.39 2.25 -12.91
C PHE A 135 4.10 3.72 -13.23
N LEU A 136 4.21 4.63 -12.25
CA LEU A 136 4.00 6.06 -12.42
C LEU A 136 4.95 6.67 -13.46
N SER A 137 6.22 6.24 -13.48
CA SER A 137 7.21 6.70 -14.48
C SER A 137 6.81 6.34 -15.91
N VAL A 138 6.17 5.19 -16.11
CA VAL A 138 5.77 4.70 -17.43
C VAL A 138 4.46 5.34 -17.86
N VAL A 139 3.42 5.29 -17.01
CA VAL A 139 2.08 5.75 -17.38
C VAL A 139 1.99 7.28 -17.53
N SER A 140 2.83 8.06 -16.83
CA SER A 140 2.91 9.52 -17.03
C SER A 140 3.42 9.93 -18.42
N GLN A 141 4.18 9.06 -19.10
CA GLN A 141 4.57 9.29 -20.49
C GLN A 141 3.39 9.11 -21.44
N TRP A 142 2.38 8.32 -21.04
CA TRP A 142 1.24 7.95 -21.88
C TRP A 142 -0.02 8.76 -21.60
N PHE A 143 -0.22 9.16 -20.34
CA PHE A 143 -1.46 9.76 -19.85
C PHE A 143 -1.19 11.02 -19.03
N ASP A 144 -2.18 11.92 -19.02
CA ASP A 144 -2.27 12.98 -18.02
C ASP A 144 -2.80 12.35 -16.72
N LEU A 145 -1.99 12.34 -15.66
CA LEU A 145 -2.37 11.69 -14.40
C LEU A 145 -3.18 12.64 -13.50
N VAL A 146 -4.19 12.08 -12.85
CA VAL A 146 -5.01 12.79 -11.86
C VAL A 146 -5.15 11.92 -10.62
N VAL A 147 -4.82 12.44 -9.45
CA VAL A 147 -5.13 11.77 -8.19
C VAL A 147 -6.60 12.03 -7.87
N PHE A 148 -7.37 10.98 -7.60
CA PHE A 148 -8.72 11.12 -7.04
C PHE A 148 -8.90 10.11 -5.92
N THR A 149 -8.85 10.57 -4.66
CA THR A 149 -8.97 9.74 -3.47
C THR A 149 -10.19 10.13 -2.63
N ALA A 150 -10.80 9.16 -1.96
CA ALA A 150 -11.83 9.40 -0.94
C ALA A 150 -11.23 9.82 0.42
N SER A 151 -9.92 10.04 0.51
CA SER A 151 -9.22 10.48 1.73
C SER A 151 -9.20 12.01 1.87
N MET A 152 -8.93 12.48 3.10
CA MET A 152 -8.82 13.91 3.40
C MET A 152 -7.64 14.53 2.64
N GLU A 153 -7.82 15.76 2.17
CA GLU A 153 -6.80 16.52 1.44
C GLU A 153 -5.47 16.63 2.18
N VAL A 154 -5.50 16.90 3.49
CA VAL A 154 -4.28 17.01 4.31
C VAL A 154 -3.43 15.74 4.24
N TYR A 155 -4.04 14.57 4.20
CA TYR A 155 -3.33 13.30 4.09
C TYR A 155 -2.96 12.99 2.63
N GLY A 156 -3.95 13.07 1.72
CA GLY A 156 -3.79 12.70 0.31
C GLY A 156 -2.73 13.55 -0.40
N THR A 157 -2.61 14.83 -0.05
CA THR A 157 -1.57 15.73 -0.57
C THR A 157 -0.17 15.22 -0.23
N HIS A 158 0.07 14.88 1.03
CA HIS A 158 1.38 14.37 1.45
C HIS A 158 1.72 13.01 0.82
N VAL A 159 0.74 12.13 0.66
CA VAL A 159 0.95 10.86 -0.07
C VAL A 159 1.32 11.14 -1.52
N ALA A 160 0.52 11.97 -2.21
CA ALA A 160 0.76 12.31 -3.60
C ALA A 160 2.13 12.96 -3.81
N ASP A 161 2.57 13.86 -2.91
CA ASP A 161 3.90 14.48 -2.99
C ASP A 161 5.03 13.45 -2.84
N LYS A 162 4.87 12.49 -1.92
CA LYS A 162 5.85 11.42 -1.72
C LYS A 162 5.94 10.49 -2.92
N LEU A 163 4.82 10.17 -3.56
CA LEU A 163 4.79 9.35 -4.78
C LEU A 163 5.29 10.13 -6.00
N ASP A 164 4.96 11.42 -6.10
CA ASP A 164 5.38 12.27 -7.21
C ASP A 164 6.89 12.50 -7.21
N ASN A 165 7.49 12.66 -6.02
CA ASN A 165 8.92 12.87 -5.81
C ASN A 165 9.48 14.06 -6.63
N GLY A 166 8.69 15.13 -6.76
CA GLY A 166 9.09 16.37 -7.45
C GLY A 166 9.07 16.29 -8.97
N ARG A 167 8.46 15.25 -9.56
CA ARG A 167 8.32 15.10 -11.01
C ARG A 167 7.22 15.98 -11.60
N GLY A 168 6.26 16.43 -10.78
CA GLY A 168 5.12 17.23 -11.20
C GLY A 168 4.10 16.46 -12.05
N ILE A 169 4.09 15.13 -11.98
CA ILE A 169 3.17 14.26 -12.73
C ILE A 169 1.82 14.09 -12.01
N LEU A 170 1.75 14.32 -10.69
CA LEU A 170 0.53 14.19 -9.88
C LEU A 170 -0.02 15.55 -9.39
N ASN A 171 0.06 16.61 -10.20
CA ASN A 171 -0.36 17.96 -9.78
C ASN A 171 -1.89 18.16 -9.74
N ARG A 172 -2.65 17.40 -10.52
CA ARG A 172 -4.13 17.46 -10.52
C ARG A 172 -4.66 16.50 -9.47
N ARG A 173 -5.33 17.02 -8.44
CA ARG A 173 -5.72 16.24 -7.25
C ARG A 173 -7.15 16.55 -6.83
N TYR A 174 -7.90 15.49 -6.58
CA TYR A 174 -9.26 15.52 -6.06
C TYR A 174 -9.31 14.64 -4.80
N PHE A 175 -9.80 15.22 -3.72
CA PHE A 175 -9.91 14.58 -2.41
C PHE A 175 -11.37 14.37 -2.01
N ARG A 176 -11.59 13.87 -0.79
CA ARG A 176 -12.91 13.56 -0.23
C ARG A 176 -13.99 14.61 -0.47
N GLN A 177 -13.68 15.91 -0.34
CA GLN A 177 -14.65 16.98 -0.53
C GLN A 177 -15.19 17.09 -1.98
N HIS A 178 -14.50 16.48 -2.94
CA HIS A 178 -14.92 16.43 -4.35
C HIS A 178 -15.71 15.15 -4.68
N CYS A 179 -15.78 14.19 -3.75
CA CYS A 179 -16.60 13.00 -3.91
C CYS A 179 -18.07 13.34 -3.61
N THR A 180 -18.99 12.56 -4.20
CA THR A 180 -20.38 12.51 -3.76
C THR A 180 -20.52 11.44 -2.68
N MET A 181 -21.04 11.77 -1.51
CA MET A 181 -21.41 10.76 -0.51
C MET A 181 -22.73 10.12 -0.93
N ASP A 182 -22.72 8.82 -1.21
CA ASP A 182 -23.89 8.07 -1.67
C ASP A 182 -23.84 6.61 -1.21
N TYR A 183 -25.00 6.06 -0.78
CA TYR A 183 -25.14 4.71 -0.22
C TYR A 183 -24.08 4.34 0.84
N GLY A 184 -23.73 5.29 1.73
CA GLY A 184 -22.76 5.06 2.80
C GLY A 184 -21.29 5.02 2.36
N GLY A 185 -20.98 5.37 1.10
CA GLY A 185 -19.62 5.47 0.58
C GLY A 185 -19.40 6.72 -0.26
N TYR A 186 -18.18 6.88 -0.78
CA TYR A 186 -17.80 8.00 -1.62
C TYR A 186 -17.73 7.56 -3.09
N THR A 187 -18.47 8.24 -3.96
CA THR A 187 -18.42 8.06 -5.41
C THR A 187 -17.68 9.22 -6.07
N LYS A 188 -16.85 8.90 -7.06
CA LYS A 188 -15.96 9.79 -7.79
C LYS A 188 -16.59 10.15 -9.14
N ASP A 189 -16.84 11.43 -9.37
CA ASP A 189 -17.44 11.91 -10.61
C ASP A 189 -16.36 12.25 -11.65
N LEU A 190 -16.22 11.43 -12.69
CA LEU A 190 -15.24 11.67 -13.75
C LEU A 190 -15.61 12.86 -14.64
N SER A 191 -16.89 13.17 -14.76
CA SER A 191 -17.37 14.30 -15.57
C SER A 191 -16.97 15.66 -14.97
N ALA A 192 -16.73 15.71 -13.65
CA ALA A 192 -16.18 16.88 -12.97
C ALA A 192 -14.70 17.15 -13.34
N ILE A 193 -13.99 16.13 -13.83
CA ILE A 193 -12.57 16.23 -14.22
C ILE A 193 -12.43 16.51 -15.72
N HIS A 194 -13.24 15.85 -16.54
CA HIS A 194 -13.19 15.94 -18.00
C HIS A 194 -14.56 15.62 -18.63
N GLN A 195 -15.02 16.47 -19.54
CA GLN A 195 -16.32 16.30 -20.20
C GLN A 195 -16.34 15.14 -21.19
N ASP A 196 -15.23 14.93 -21.91
CA ASP A 196 -15.12 13.83 -22.87
C ASP A 196 -14.76 12.53 -22.15
N LEU A 197 -15.78 11.71 -21.89
CA LEU A 197 -15.68 10.39 -21.27
C LEU A 197 -15.03 9.33 -22.17
N SER A 198 -14.78 9.62 -23.45
CA SER A 198 -14.06 8.69 -24.33
C SER A 198 -12.54 8.68 -24.05
N SER A 199 -12.05 9.69 -23.33
CA SER A 199 -10.62 9.94 -23.10
C SER A 199 -10.22 10.02 -21.62
N ILE A 200 -11.10 9.64 -20.68
CA ILE A 200 -10.81 9.57 -19.24
C ILE A 200 -11.21 8.20 -18.68
N PHE A 201 -10.39 7.65 -17.79
CA PHE A 201 -10.69 6.40 -17.08
C PHE A 201 -10.00 6.37 -15.72
N ILE A 202 -10.50 5.52 -14.82
CA ILE A 202 -10.08 5.44 -13.42
C ILE A 202 -9.54 4.05 -13.07
N LEU A 203 -8.44 4.01 -12.33
CA LEU A 203 -7.90 2.82 -11.68
C LEU A 203 -8.22 2.90 -10.18
N ASP A 204 -9.04 1.96 -9.69
CA ASP A 204 -9.57 2.00 -8.32
C ASP A 204 -9.96 0.60 -7.86
N ASN A 205 -9.71 0.29 -6.59
CA ASN A 205 -10.02 -1.00 -6.00
C ASN A 205 -11.47 -1.14 -5.52
N SER A 206 -12.21 -0.03 -5.40
CA SER A 206 -13.56 0.02 -4.84
C SER A 206 -14.62 0.23 -5.93
N PRO A 207 -15.45 -0.78 -6.24
CA PRO A 207 -16.56 -0.63 -7.18
C PRO A 207 -17.54 0.50 -6.87
N GLY A 208 -17.71 0.84 -5.58
CA GLY A 208 -18.54 1.96 -5.15
C GLY A 208 -18.00 3.32 -5.60
N ALA A 209 -16.68 3.45 -5.75
CA ALA A 209 -16.03 4.70 -6.12
C ALA A 209 -16.34 5.10 -7.57
N TYR A 210 -16.40 4.14 -8.49
CA TYR A 210 -16.70 4.39 -9.91
C TYR A 210 -18.08 3.90 -10.34
N ARG A 211 -19.02 3.73 -9.40
CA ARG A 211 -20.38 3.22 -9.68
C ARG A 211 -21.11 3.97 -10.79
N LYS A 212 -20.91 5.29 -10.91
CA LYS A 212 -21.50 6.12 -11.98
C LYS A 212 -20.81 5.97 -13.34
N PHE A 213 -19.59 5.43 -13.36
CA PHE A 213 -18.73 5.33 -14.55
C PHE A 213 -18.11 3.93 -14.72
N PRO A 214 -18.89 2.84 -14.66
CA PRO A 214 -18.35 1.47 -14.69
C PRO A 214 -17.66 1.13 -16.02
N GLN A 215 -18.02 1.81 -17.11
CA GLN A 215 -17.41 1.64 -18.44
C GLN A 215 -16.08 2.39 -18.60
N ASN A 216 -15.73 3.24 -17.62
CA ASN A 216 -14.49 4.00 -17.58
C ASN A 216 -13.56 3.49 -16.46
N ALA A 217 -13.85 2.34 -15.86
CA ALA A 217 -13.12 1.85 -14.72
C ALA A 217 -12.23 0.65 -15.09
N ILE A 218 -11.04 0.65 -14.52
CA ILE A 218 -10.15 -0.51 -14.43
C ILE A 218 -10.18 -0.94 -12.96
N PRO A 219 -10.89 -2.02 -12.61
CA PRO A 219 -10.83 -2.56 -11.27
C PRO A 219 -9.44 -3.13 -11.00
N ILE A 220 -8.95 -2.95 -9.77
CA ILE A 220 -7.69 -3.53 -9.31
C ILE A 220 -7.90 -4.17 -7.93
N PRO A 221 -7.27 -5.32 -7.62
CA PRO A 221 -7.34 -5.87 -6.28
C PRO A 221 -6.78 -4.89 -5.24
N SER A 222 -7.46 -4.82 -4.10
CA SER A 222 -6.99 -4.08 -2.92
C SER A 222 -5.64 -4.64 -2.48
N TRP A 223 -4.69 -3.75 -2.20
CA TRP A 223 -3.36 -4.11 -1.74
C TRP A 223 -3.09 -3.60 -0.33
N PHE A 224 -2.47 -4.44 0.50
CA PHE A 224 -2.21 -4.12 1.91
C PHE A 224 -0.73 -4.24 2.28
N SER A 225 -0.11 -5.39 2.02
CA SER A 225 1.28 -5.61 2.43
C SER A 225 2.03 -6.69 1.66
N ASP A 226 1.43 -7.27 0.61
CA ASP A 226 2.06 -8.34 -0.15
C ASP A 226 3.25 -7.78 -0.97
N PRO A 227 4.51 -8.15 -0.65
CA PRO A 227 5.67 -7.68 -1.39
C PRO A 227 5.81 -8.32 -2.77
N SER A 228 5.04 -9.38 -3.07
CA SER A 228 5.04 -10.09 -4.35
C SER A 228 3.92 -9.65 -5.30
N ASP A 229 3.12 -8.66 -4.92
CA ASP A 229 2.08 -8.10 -5.79
C ASP A 229 2.70 -7.56 -7.09
N THR A 230 2.13 -7.95 -8.22
CA THR A 230 2.54 -7.50 -9.56
C THR A 230 1.41 -6.80 -10.32
N CYS A 231 0.30 -6.46 -9.66
CA CYS A 231 -0.92 -5.99 -10.32
C CYS A 231 -0.66 -4.71 -11.14
N LEU A 232 0.10 -3.75 -10.59
CA LEU A 232 0.45 -2.51 -11.31
C LEU A 232 1.29 -2.79 -12.56
N LEU A 233 2.23 -3.74 -12.50
CA LEU A 233 3.05 -4.12 -13.67
C LEU A 233 2.21 -4.81 -14.74
N ASN A 234 1.33 -5.72 -14.33
CA ASN A 234 0.51 -6.50 -15.25
C ASN A 234 -0.50 -5.63 -16.01
N LEU A 235 -0.81 -4.43 -15.50
CA LEU A 235 -1.65 -3.45 -16.20
C LEU A 235 -0.92 -2.71 -17.32
N LEU A 236 0.41 -2.64 -17.34
CA LEU A 236 1.16 -1.83 -18.30
C LEU A 236 0.87 -2.19 -19.77
N PRO A 237 0.85 -3.47 -20.21
CA PRO A 237 0.52 -3.80 -21.60
C PRO A 237 -0.90 -3.36 -22.00
N PHE A 238 -1.86 -3.50 -21.08
CA PHE A 238 -3.24 -3.11 -21.32
C PHE A 238 -3.38 -1.58 -21.40
N LEU A 239 -2.74 -0.86 -20.48
CA LEU A 239 -2.71 0.60 -20.49
C LEU A 239 -2.01 1.15 -21.75
N ASP A 240 -0.93 0.52 -22.20
CA ASP A 240 -0.25 0.89 -23.44
C ASP A 240 -1.20 0.79 -24.64
N ALA A 241 -1.96 -0.31 -24.75
CA ALA A 241 -2.95 -0.49 -25.80
C ALA A 241 -4.06 0.60 -25.79
N LEU A 242 -4.49 1.07 -24.61
CA LEU A 242 -5.52 2.11 -24.50
C LEU A 242 -5.11 3.46 -25.12
N ARG A 243 -3.79 3.73 -25.25
CA ARG A 243 -3.29 4.96 -25.92
C ARG A 243 -3.87 5.12 -27.32
N PHE A 244 -4.00 4.01 -28.05
CA PHE A 244 -4.38 3.97 -29.46
C PHE A 244 -5.88 3.92 -29.72
N THR A 245 -6.69 3.78 -28.67
CA THR A 245 -8.14 3.75 -28.79
C THR A 245 -8.69 5.16 -29.02
N SER A 246 -9.76 5.30 -29.80
CA SER A 246 -10.51 6.57 -29.89
C SER A 246 -11.36 6.77 -28.64
N ASP A 247 -12.06 5.72 -28.21
CA ASP A 247 -12.87 5.69 -27.00
C ASP A 247 -12.43 4.53 -26.10
N VAL A 248 -11.91 4.84 -24.92
CA VAL A 248 -11.44 3.83 -23.95
C VAL A 248 -12.55 2.87 -23.54
N ARG A 249 -13.81 3.34 -23.50
CA ARG A 249 -14.97 2.54 -23.09
C ARG A 249 -15.23 1.40 -24.08
N SER A 250 -14.84 1.55 -25.34
CA SER A 250 -14.97 0.48 -26.35
C SER A 250 -14.17 -0.79 -26.01
N ILE A 251 -13.12 -0.63 -25.21
CA ILE A 251 -12.30 -1.72 -24.69
C ILE A 251 -12.70 -2.06 -23.25
N LEU A 252 -12.81 -1.05 -22.37
CA LEU A 252 -13.08 -1.24 -20.94
C LEU A 252 -14.44 -1.91 -20.68
N SER A 253 -15.47 -1.59 -21.47
CA SER A 253 -16.80 -2.21 -21.33
C SER A 253 -16.81 -3.72 -21.64
N ARG A 254 -15.85 -4.23 -22.42
CA ARG A 254 -15.77 -5.65 -22.79
C ARG A 254 -15.37 -6.54 -21.62
N ASN A 255 -14.68 -5.97 -20.64
CA ASN A 255 -14.19 -6.72 -19.49
C ASN A 255 -15.28 -6.91 -18.41
N GLN A 256 -16.46 -6.31 -18.58
CA GLN A 256 -17.50 -6.25 -17.53
C GLN A 256 -18.15 -7.59 -17.16
N GLN A 257 -18.15 -8.60 -18.05
CA GLN A 257 -18.77 -9.90 -17.77
C GLN A 257 -18.00 -10.76 -16.76
N SER A 258 -16.68 -10.57 -16.63
CA SER A 258 -15.85 -11.29 -15.66
C SER A 258 -16.04 -10.80 -14.21
N PHE A 259 -16.69 -9.65 -14.01
CA PHE A 259 -16.80 -8.99 -12.71
C PHE A 259 -18.12 -9.24 -11.97
N ASN A 260 -19.13 -9.84 -12.62
CA ASN A 260 -20.38 -10.26 -11.98
C ASN A 260 -20.35 -11.69 -11.40
N GLN A 261 -19.23 -12.43 -11.53
CA GLN A 261 -19.12 -13.83 -11.11
C GLN A 261 -18.20 -14.08 -9.91
N VAL A 262 -17.60 -13.04 -9.31
CA VAL A 262 -16.62 -13.18 -8.20
C VAL A 262 -17.09 -12.50 -6.91
N TRP A 263 -18.35 -12.06 -6.85
CA TRP A 263 -18.99 -11.55 -5.62
C TRP A 263 -20.40 -12.10 -5.48
#